data_AF-A0A7C5CBE9-F1
#
_entry.id   AF-A0A7C5CBE9-F1
#
_cell.length_a   1.000
_cell.length_b   1.000
_cell.length_c   1.000
_cell.angle_alpha   90.00
_cell.angle_beta   90.00
_cell.angle_gamma   90.00
#
_symmetry.space_group_name_H-M   'P 1'
#
loop_
_entity.id
_entity.type
_entity.pdbx_description
1 polymer ?
#
loop_
_entity_poly.entity_id
_entity_poly.type
_entity_poly.pdbx_seq_one_letter_code
_entity_poly.pdbx_strand_id
1 'polypeptide(L)' 'MDSPKDIAGTALKGLKSFGGPRVLLRELRQTMAEPLGGQERLDKIVDLIAQNMGAEVCSFYVLRDDAALELFATHGLN' A
#
# COMPACT_ATOMS: atom_id res chain seq x y z
N MET A 1 23.61 32.01 -2.14
CA MET A 1 23.42 31.49 -0.78
C MET A 1 21.93 31.53 -0.48
N ASP A 2 21.44 30.45 0.10
CA ASP A 2 20.19 29.77 -0.23
C ASP A 2 18.87 30.57 -0.09
N SER A 3 17.93 30.35 -1.01
CA SER A 3 16.60 30.99 -1.02
C SER A 3 15.59 30.15 -0.24
N PRO A 4 14.71 30.73 0.59
CA PRO A 4 13.81 29.98 1.51
C PRO A 4 12.64 29.17 0.89
N LYS A 5 12.76 28.62 -0.32
CA LYS A 5 11.64 27.96 -1.02
C LYS A 5 11.43 26.48 -0.69
N ASP A 6 12.34 25.85 0.04
CA ASP A 6 12.31 24.39 0.24
C ASP A 6 11.46 23.92 1.44
N ILE A 7 10.88 24.83 2.23
CA ILE A 7 10.08 24.46 3.41
C ILE A 7 8.63 24.09 3.02
N ALA A 8 8.14 24.55 1.87
CA ALA A 8 6.77 24.29 1.41
C ALA A 8 6.57 22.89 0.79
N GLY A 9 7.65 22.20 0.40
CA GLY A 9 7.58 20.91 -0.29
C GLY A 9 7.20 19.72 0.62
N THR A 10 7.42 19.84 1.93
CA THR A 10 7.25 18.72 2.88
C THR A 10 5.80 18.57 3.40
N ALA A 11 4.96 19.61 3.27
CA ALA A 11 3.61 19.63 3.86
C ALA A 11 2.50 19.04 2.98
N LEU A 12 2.77 18.64 1.74
CA LEU A 12 1.77 18.05 0.82
C LEU A 12 1.73 16.52 0.81
N LYS A 13 2.52 15.83 1.65
CA LYS A 13 2.56 14.37 1.70
C LYS A 13 1.27 13.71 2.25
N GLY A 14 0.25 14.51 2.61
CA GLY A 14 -0.90 14.08 3.42
C GLY A 14 -2.28 14.07 2.77
N LEU A 15 -2.46 14.45 1.50
CA LEU A 15 -3.74 14.25 0.80
C LEU A 15 -3.55 13.36 -0.42
N LYS A 16 -3.36 12.06 -0.18
CA LYS A 16 -3.66 11.08 -1.24
C LYS A 16 -5.17 11.14 -1.45
N SER A 17 -5.58 11.76 -2.56
CA SER A 17 -6.93 11.59 -3.09
C SER A 17 -7.22 10.09 -3.13
N PHE A 18 -8.27 9.65 -2.43
CA PHE A 18 -8.80 8.30 -2.55
C PHE A 18 -9.28 8.14 -3.98
N GLY A 19 -8.34 7.79 -4.85
CA GLY A 19 -8.61 7.57 -6.25
C GLY A 19 -9.63 6.45 -6.27
N GLY A 20 -10.86 6.77 -6.66
CA GLY A 20 -11.97 5.82 -6.67
C GLY A 20 -11.58 4.52 -7.41
N PRO A 21 -12.40 3.47 -7.38
CA PRO A 21 -12.01 2.08 -7.66
C PRO A 21 -11.08 1.83 -8.87
N ARG A 22 -11.19 2.66 -9.92
CA ARG A 22 -10.32 2.63 -11.11
C ARG A 22 -8.85 2.94 -10.84
N VAL A 23 -8.54 3.82 -9.88
CA VAL A 23 -7.14 4.17 -9.55
C VAL A 23 -6.46 3.00 -8.85
N LEU A 24 -7.12 2.39 -7.85
CA LEU A 24 -6.64 1.17 -7.20
C LEU A 24 -6.33 0.07 -8.20
N LEU A 25 -7.28 -0.23 -9.09
CA LEU A 25 -7.09 -1.27 -10.10
C LEU A 25 -5.92 -0.97 -11.05
N ARG A 26 -5.70 0.30 -11.39
CA ARG A 26 -4.56 0.71 -12.21
C ARG A 26 -3.24 0.49 -11.48
N GLU A 27 -3.15 0.90 -10.22
CA GLU A 27 -1.93 0.78 -9.41
C GLU A 27 -1.62 -0.68 -9.04
N LEU A 28 -2.65 -1.48 -8.77
CA LEU A 28 -2.53 -2.93 -8.61
C LEU A 28 -1.96 -3.56 -9.89
N ARG A 29 -2.50 -3.19 -11.05
CA ARG A 29 -2.00 -3.69 -12.34
C ARG A 29 -0.52 -3.33 -12.55
N GLN A 30 -0.10 -2.11 -12.20
CA GLN A 30 1.32 -1.75 -12.29
C GLN A 30 2.16 -2.59 -11.33
N THR A 31 1.73 -2.71 -10.08
CA THR A 31 2.42 -3.51 -9.04
C THR A 31 2.56 -4.97 -9.44
N MET A 32 1.56 -5.57 -10.08
CA MET A 32 1.62 -6.94 -10.60
C MET A 32 2.58 -7.11 -11.79
N ALA A 33 2.84 -6.05 -12.56
CA ALA A 33 3.74 -6.07 -13.71
C ALA A 33 5.21 -5.84 -13.32
N GLU A 34 5.48 -5.34 -12.12
CA GLU A 34 6.84 -5.13 -11.63
C GLU A 34 7.57 -6.47 -11.37
N PRO A 35 8.89 -6.54 -11.60
CA PRO A 35 9.69 -7.75 -11.38
C PRO A 35 10.05 -7.92 -9.89
N LEU A 36 9.04 -8.01 -9.02
CA LEU A 36 9.19 -8.22 -7.58
C LEU A 36 9.09 -9.70 -7.21
N GLY A 37 9.73 -10.06 -6.09
CA GLY A 37 9.50 -11.35 -5.43
C GLY A 37 8.05 -11.50 -4.95
N GLY A 38 7.61 -12.73 -4.69
CA GLY A 38 6.22 -13.01 -4.29
C GLY A 38 5.80 -12.26 -3.03
N GLN A 39 6.63 -12.33 -1.98
CA GLN A 39 6.35 -11.70 -0.70
C GLN A 39 6.39 -10.17 -0.79
N GLU A 40 7.45 -9.61 -1.38
CA GLU A 40 7.60 -8.16 -1.58
C GLU A 40 6.42 -7.57 -2.37
N ARG A 41 5.88 -8.32 -3.32
CA ARG A 41 4.67 -7.93 -4.05
C ARG A 41 3.45 -7.88 -3.13
N LEU A 42 3.25 -8.87 -2.25
CA LEU A 42 2.13 -8.87 -1.31
C LEU A 42 2.23 -7.72 -0.32
N ASP A 43 3.44 -7.43 0.19
CA ASP A 43 3.70 -6.29 1.09
C ASP A 43 3.35 -4.97 0.41
N LYS A 44 3.75 -4.79 -0.86
CA LYS A 44 3.42 -3.59 -1.63
C LYS A 44 1.91 -3.46 -1.90
N ILE A 45 1.24 -4.59 -2.17
CA ILE A 45 -0.20 -4.59 -2.43
C ILE A 45 -1.00 -4.26 -1.17
N VAL A 46 -0.66 -4.81 0.00
CA VAL A 46 -1.40 -4.54 1.24
C VAL A 46 -1.30 -3.05 1.62
N ASP A 47 -0.12 -2.44 1.44
CA ASP A 47 0.09 -1.01 1.62
C ASP A 47 -0.73 -0.18 0.62
N LEU A 48 -0.75 -0.60 -0.65
CA LEU A 48 -1.50 0.08 -1.70
C LEU A 48 -3.01 0.09 -1.38
N ILE A 49 -3.56 -1.05 -0.96
CA ILE A 49 -4.98 -1.17 -0.61
C ILE A 49 -5.29 -0.31 0.61
N ALA A 50 -4.48 -0.40 1.68
CA ALA A 50 -4.68 0.39 2.88
C ALA A 50 -4.73 1.90 2.57
N GLN A 51 -3.77 2.38 1.77
CA GLN A 51 -3.67 3.78 1.40
C GLN A 51 -4.82 4.24 0.49
N ASN A 52 -5.26 3.38 -0.46
CA ASN A 52 -6.36 3.72 -1.34
C ASN A 52 -7.73 3.70 -0.63
N MET A 53 -7.89 2.85 0.38
CA MET A 53 -9.13 2.76 1.17
C MET A 53 -9.14 3.72 2.37
N GLY A 54 -8.01 4.31 2.73
CA GLY A 54 -7.88 5.11 3.95
C GLY A 54 -8.01 4.27 5.22
N ALA A 55 -7.60 3.01 5.14
CA ALA A 55 -7.66 2.09 6.26
C ALA A 55 -6.39 2.20 7.11
N GLU A 56 -6.56 2.31 8.44
CA GLU A 56 -5.46 2.30 9.40
C GLU A 56 -4.75 0.93 9.44
N VAL A 57 -5.50 -0.14 9.16
CA VAL A 57 -5.00 -1.51 9.15
C VAL A 57 -5.53 -2.25 7.92
N CYS A 58 -4.67 -3.03 7.27
CA CYS A 58 -5.03 -3.97 6.21
C CYS A 58 -4.14 -5.20 6.31
N SER A 59 -4.68 -6.40 6.08
CA SER A 59 -3.90 -7.63 6.19
C SER A 59 -4.36 -8.71 5.22
N PHE A 60 -3.40 -9.52 4.76
CA PHE A 60 -3.63 -10.68 3.91
C PHE A 60 -3.38 -11.97 4.67
N TYR A 61 -4.36 -12.85 4.63
CA TYR A 61 -4.30 -14.17 5.23
C TYR A 61 -4.43 -15.25 4.18
N VAL A 62 -3.64 -16.30 4.32
CA VAL A 62 -3.80 -17.55 3.57
C VAL A 62 -4.50 -18.55 4.47
N LEU A 63 -5.59 -19.13 3.97
CA LEU A 63 -6.26 -20.23 4.63
C LEU A 63 -5.45 -21.52 4.40
N ARG A 64 -5.05 -22.16 5.49
CA ARG A 64 -4.32 -23.42 5.52
C ARG A 64 -5.26 -24.61 5.57
N ASP A 65 -4.75 -25.80 5.26
CA ASP A 65 -5.51 -27.07 5.26
C ASP A 65 -6.07 -27.42 6.65
N ASP A 66 -5.41 -26.97 7.72
CA ASP A 66 -5.86 -27.11 9.11
C ASP A 66 -6.83 -26.00 9.55
N ALA A 67 -7.37 -25.24 8.58
CA ALA A 67 -8.23 -24.08 8.78
C ALA A 67 -7.59 -22.90 9.53
N ALA A 68 -6.27 -22.91 9.76
CA ALA A 68 -5.58 -21.76 10.31
C ALA A 68 -5.46 -20.62 9.29
N LEU A 69 -5.49 -19.38 9.78
CA LEU A 69 -5.18 -18.19 9.00
C LEU A 69 -3.73 -17.79 9.25
N GLU A 70 -2.89 -17.97 8.24
CA GLU A 70 -1.49 -17.54 8.28
C GLU A 70 -1.40 -16.11 7.74
N LEU A 71 -0.82 -15.19 8.53
CA LEU A 71 -0.62 -13.81 8.12
C LEU A 71 0.59 -13.72 7.17
N PHE A 72 0.35 -13.23 5.96
CA PHE A 72 1.40 -13.10 4.95
C PHE A 72 1.82 -11.65 4.72
N ALA A 73 0.91 -10.69 4.76
CA ALA A 73 1.26 -9.28 4.58
C ALA A 73 0.35 -8.40 5.44
N THR A 74 0.89 -7.29 5.93
CA THR A 74 0.16 -6.37 6.80
C THR A 74 0.58 -4.92 6.62
N HIS A 75 -0.40 -4.03 6.75
CA HIS A 75 -0.25 -2.61 6.97
C HIS A 75 -0.80 -2.27 8.36
N GLY A 76 -0.04 -1.57 9.19
CA GLY A 76 -0.51 -1.02 10.46
C GLY A 76 -0.74 -2.02 11.61
N LEU A 77 -0.60 -3.33 11.36
CA LEU A 77 -0.60 -4.35 12.40
C LEU A 77 0.85 -4.83 12.63
N ASN A 78 1.63 -4.09 13.44
CA ASN A 78 2.87 -4.54 14.12
C ASN A 78 3.39 -3.48 15.08
#